data_AF-A0A2H0R9Z9-F1
#
_entry.id   AF-A0A2H0R9Z9-F1
#
_cell.length_a   1.000
_cell.length_b   1.000
_cell.length_c   1.000
_cell.angle_alpha   90.00
_cell.angle_beta   90.00
_cell.angle_gamma   90.00
#
_symmetry.space_group_name_H-M   'P 1'
#
loop_
_entity.id
_entity.type
_entity.pdbx_description
1 polymer ?
#
loop_
_entity_poly.entity_id
_entity_poly.type
_entity_poly.pdbx_seq_one_letter_code
_entity_poly.pdbx_strand_id
1 'polypeptide(L)'
;MKKILILSRFAKEYEPKRLKEEALKLGYEADIVKYGQISFGVYNNKPYIKLPNNLVITDYNYVIPRSSSKNGSSMIAVKNVILQYILELQVPALNQQTFKNYPLLGKIEQGFLMAKSNIPTIDYYSFGSKKGWDIFLQKSNIEFPLIVKGRFGSHGRTVRLVNNIEELKSDAKKYTKDSVLVQPVLPVKQWYRCIVVKNKAGDYEYLGEMRHRQKQKYQHPGFNFIEEKLVKLNDSRMEELKDICIKAATLFDCDYCGIDVLYREDTKQFVISEVNRTAQFKYFEKRTGVNVADKLLSQ
;
A
#
# COMPACT_ATOMS: atom_id res chain seq x y z
N MET A 1 26.14 20.61 2.72
CA MET A 1 24.95 20.23 3.53
C MET A 1 24.27 19.06 2.85
N LYS A 2 23.74 18.07 3.58
CA LYS A 2 23.06 16.93 2.94
C LYS A 2 21.69 17.38 2.41
N LYS A 3 21.28 16.90 1.23
CA LYS A 3 20.02 17.29 0.57
C LYS A 3 19.07 16.11 0.39
N ILE A 4 17.78 16.34 0.59
CA ILE A 4 16.70 15.36 0.42
C ILE A 4 15.68 15.85 -0.61
N LEU A 5 15.34 14.99 -1.55
CA LEU A 5 14.30 15.25 -2.55
C LEU A 5 13.04 14.46 -2.21
N ILE A 6 11.92 15.13 -2.01
CA ILE A 6 10.62 14.51 -1.77
C ILE A 6 9.81 14.59 -3.06
N LEU A 7 9.57 13.43 -3.68
CA LEU A 7 8.77 13.34 -4.92
C LEU A 7 7.32 13.01 -4.58
N SER A 8 6.39 13.92 -4.85
CA SER A 8 4.97 13.68 -4.55
C SER A 8 4.05 14.39 -5.51
N ARG A 9 3.02 13.68 -5.99
CA ARG A 9 1.93 14.35 -6.72
C ARG A 9 1.18 15.34 -5.83
N PHE A 10 1.15 15.08 -4.53
CA PHE A 10 0.39 15.82 -3.53
C PHE A 10 1.30 16.65 -2.61
N ALA A 11 2.16 17.49 -3.19
CA ALA A 11 3.15 18.29 -2.45
C ALA A 11 2.61 19.12 -1.26
N LYS A 12 1.30 19.44 -1.25
CA LYS A 12 0.66 20.24 -0.20
C LYS A 12 0.05 19.40 0.95
N GLU A 13 -0.01 18.08 0.80
CA GLU A 13 -0.53 17.17 1.82
C GLU A 13 0.41 17.08 3.03
N TYR A 14 -0.07 16.42 4.08
CA TYR A 14 0.63 16.30 5.34
C TYR A 14 1.97 15.58 5.17
N GLU A 15 2.00 14.41 4.53
CA GLU A 15 3.19 13.57 4.49
C GLU A 15 4.40 14.27 3.84
N PRO A 16 4.30 14.90 2.65
CA PRO A 16 5.45 15.60 2.06
C PRO A 16 5.92 16.80 2.89
N LYS A 17 4.98 17.58 3.45
CA LYS A 17 5.32 18.73 4.29
C LYS A 17 5.99 18.30 5.58
N ARG A 18 5.42 17.30 6.26
CA ARG A 18 5.92 16.75 7.52
C ARG A 18 7.32 16.17 7.37
N LEU A 19 7.60 15.49 6.25
CA LEU A 19 8.95 15.01 5.90
C LEU A 19 9.93 16.18 5.68
N LYS A 20 9.54 17.22 4.95
CA LYS A 20 10.38 18.41 4.75
C LYS A 20 10.67 19.12 6.07
N GLU A 21 9.65 19.33 6.90
CA GLU A 21 9.80 19.94 8.23
C GLU A 21 10.78 19.16 9.11
N GLU A 22 10.69 17.83 9.11
CA GLU A 22 11.61 17.00 9.90
C GLU A 22 13.03 16.98 9.32
N ALA A 23 13.17 16.93 7.99
CA ALA A 23 14.46 17.01 7.34
C ALA A 23 15.20 18.31 7.70
N LEU A 24 14.49 19.44 7.69
CA LEU A 24 15.05 20.74 8.09
C LEU A 24 15.51 20.75 9.56
N LYS A 25 14.73 20.14 10.47
CA LYS A 25 15.12 20.02 11.89
C LYS A 25 16.38 19.17 12.08
N LEU A 26 16.55 18.14 11.27
CA LEU A 26 17.73 17.26 11.27
C LEU A 26 18.93 17.87 10.51
N GLY A 27 18.83 19.11 10.01
CA GLY A 27 19.92 19.82 9.35
C GLY A 27 20.11 19.48 7.87
N TYR A 28 19.12 18.87 7.23
CA TYR A 28 19.10 18.65 5.78
C TYR A 28 18.49 19.84 5.04
N GLU A 29 18.99 20.13 3.85
CA GLU A 29 18.20 20.85 2.85
C GLU A 29 17.13 19.90 2.28
N ALA A 30 15.92 20.41 2.03
CA ALA A 30 14.83 19.58 1.55
C ALA A 30 13.94 20.28 0.54
N ASP A 31 13.73 19.62 -0.61
CA ASP A 31 12.87 20.08 -1.68
C ASP A 31 11.69 19.13 -1.91
N ILE A 32 10.55 19.70 -2.26
CA ILE A 32 9.35 18.93 -2.65
C ILE A 32 9.07 19.21 -4.11
N VAL A 33 9.21 18.19 -4.95
CA VAL A 33 8.93 18.27 -6.39
C VAL A 33 7.72 17.42 -6.74
N LYS A 34 6.81 17.98 -7.54
CA LYS A 34 5.69 17.19 -8.07
C LYS A 34 6.13 16.39 -9.27
N TYR A 35 5.69 15.13 -9.36
CA TYR A 35 5.94 14.30 -10.54
C TYR A 35 5.51 15.00 -11.85
N GLY A 36 4.41 15.75 -11.84
CA GLY A 36 3.93 16.50 -13.02
C GLY A 36 4.78 17.71 -13.43
N GLN A 37 5.81 18.06 -12.67
CA GLN A 37 6.76 19.13 -12.99
C GLN A 37 8.08 18.59 -13.54
N ILE A 38 8.26 17.27 -13.55
CA ILE A 38 9.49 16.63 -14.01
C ILE A 38 9.36 16.38 -15.51
N SER A 39 10.25 16.97 -16.28
CA SER A 39 10.38 16.70 -17.71
C SER A 39 11.24 15.46 -17.87
N PHE A 40 10.76 14.46 -18.61
CA PHE A 40 11.54 13.26 -18.90
C PHE A 40 11.28 12.77 -20.32
N GLY A 41 12.23 12.04 -20.89
CA GLY A 41 12.11 11.49 -22.23
C GLY A 41 13.43 10.92 -22.75
N VAL A 42 13.55 10.87 -24.07
CA VAL A 42 14.78 10.48 -24.78
C VAL A 42 15.21 11.65 -25.64
N TYR A 43 16.46 12.07 -25.50
CA TYR A 43 17.08 13.13 -26.30
C TYR A 43 18.45 12.66 -26.77
N ASN A 44 18.73 12.75 -28.08
CA ASN A 44 19.96 12.24 -28.69
C ASN A 44 20.28 10.79 -28.28
N ASN A 45 19.27 9.90 -28.32
CA ASN A 45 19.37 8.50 -27.90
C ASN A 45 19.81 8.26 -26.44
N LYS A 46 19.67 9.27 -25.57
CA LYS A 46 19.97 9.17 -24.14
C LYS A 46 18.73 9.48 -23.29
N PRO A 47 18.55 8.80 -22.15
CA PRO A 47 17.51 9.16 -21.21
C PRO A 47 17.77 10.58 -20.70
N TYR A 48 16.70 11.36 -20.62
CA TYR A 48 16.70 12.73 -20.14
C TYR A 48 15.69 12.84 -19.01
N ILE A 49 16.12 13.33 -17.84
CA ILE A 49 15.23 13.71 -16.73
C ILE A 49 15.71 15.07 -16.20
N LYS A 50 14.80 16.05 -16.15
CA LYS A 50 15.05 17.39 -15.61
C LYS A 50 14.02 17.73 -14.54
N LEU A 51 14.52 18.04 -13.35
CA LEU A 51 13.72 18.60 -12.26
C LEU A 51 13.43 20.08 -12.54
N PRO A 52 12.35 20.66 -11.98
CA PRO A 52 12.05 22.08 -12.13
C PRO A 52 13.12 22.96 -11.48
N ASN A 53 13.12 24.26 -11.83
CA ASN A 53 13.95 25.29 -11.19
C ASN A 53 15.47 25.01 -11.20
N ASN A 54 15.97 24.33 -12.25
CA ASN A 54 17.38 23.95 -12.40
C ASN A 54 17.91 23.04 -11.28
N LEU A 55 17.03 22.36 -10.54
CA LEU A 55 17.45 21.33 -9.59
C LEU A 55 18.07 20.15 -10.36
N VAL A 56 19.11 19.53 -9.79
CA VAL A 56 19.78 18.36 -10.37
C VAL A 56 19.62 17.18 -9.41
N ILE A 57 19.19 16.04 -9.94
CA ILE A 57 18.84 14.89 -9.10
C ILE A 57 20.04 14.28 -8.36
N THR A 58 21.23 14.37 -8.95
CA THR A 58 22.50 13.91 -8.37
C THR A 58 23.01 14.82 -7.25
N ASP A 59 22.44 16.00 -7.06
CA ASP A 59 22.77 16.87 -5.92
C ASP A 59 22.12 16.40 -4.62
N TYR A 60 21.19 15.44 -4.70
CA TYR A 60 20.47 14.91 -3.54
C TYR A 60 21.13 13.64 -3.02
N ASN A 61 21.20 13.53 -1.69
CA ASN A 61 21.74 12.35 -1.01
C ASN A 61 20.67 11.29 -0.76
N TYR A 62 19.39 11.66 -0.78
CA TYR A 62 18.29 10.73 -0.60
C TYR A 62 17.02 11.21 -1.30
N VAL A 63 16.29 10.28 -1.92
CA VAL A 63 15.00 10.56 -2.55
C VAL A 63 13.87 9.83 -1.83
N ILE A 64 12.79 10.55 -1.50
CA ILE A 64 11.62 9.99 -0.84
C ILE A 64 10.43 10.00 -1.81
N PRO A 65 10.19 8.90 -2.56
CA PRO A 65 9.06 8.80 -3.46
C PRO A 65 7.75 8.55 -2.70
N ARG A 66 6.84 9.52 -2.77
CA ARG A 66 5.47 9.42 -2.25
C ARG A 66 4.47 9.10 -3.36
N SER A 67 3.18 9.29 -3.09
CA SER A 67 2.09 8.90 -4.00
C SER A 67 2.15 9.65 -5.34
N SER A 68 1.94 8.91 -6.43
CA SER A 68 1.90 9.39 -7.83
C SER A 68 0.52 9.24 -8.47
N SER A 69 -0.46 8.66 -7.77
CA SER A 69 -1.78 8.35 -8.33
C SER A 69 -2.86 9.18 -7.67
N LYS A 70 -3.75 9.76 -8.49
CA LYS A 70 -5.01 10.37 -8.05
C LYS A 70 -6.18 9.62 -8.69
N ASN A 71 -7.39 9.98 -8.30
CA ASN A 71 -8.60 9.39 -8.89
C ASN A 71 -8.63 9.62 -10.40
N GLY A 72 -8.88 8.54 -11.16
CA GLY A 72 -8.99 8.59 -12.62
C GLY A 72 -7.69 8.91 -13.37
N SER A 73 -6.54 9.06 -12.70
CA SER A 73 -5.26 9.22 -13.40
C SER A 73 -4.08 8.80 -12.53
N SER A 74 -3.20 7.98 -13.09
CA SER A 74 -2.03 7.46 -12.40
C SER A 74 -0.75 7.93 -13.08
N MET A 75 0.23 8.39 -12.30
CA MET A 75 1.58 8.66 -12.78
C MET A 75 2.56 7.57 -12.32
N ILE A 76 2.08 6.33 -12.14
CA ILE A 76 2.94 5.21 -11.74
C ILE A 76 4.03 4.96 -12.77
N ALA A 77 3.71 4.96 -14.07
CA ALA A 77 4.71 4.79 -15.12
C ALA A 77 5.83 5.85 -15.02
N VAL A 78 5.44 7.13 -14.85
CA VAL A 78 6.38 8.25 -14.65
C VAL A 78 7.24 8.03 -13.41
N LYS A 79 6.62 7.69 -12.28
CA LYS A 79 7.32 7.38 -11.04
C LYS A 79 8.33 6.25 -11.23
N ASN A 80 7.96 5.19 -11.93
CA ASN A 80 8.81 4.03 -12.14
C ASN A 80 10.02 4.36 -13.03
N VAL A 81 9.82 5.12 -14.10
CA VAL A 81 10.92 5.61 -14.95
C VAL A 81 11.89 6.48 -14.15
N ILE A 82 11.37 7.41 -13.34
CA ILE A 82 12.22 8.25 -12.49
C ILE A 82 12.99 7.40 -11.47
N LEU A 83 12.37 6.42 -10.84
CA LEU A 83 13.04 5.55 -9.86
C LEU A 83 14.09 4.64 -10.50
N GLN A 84 13.87 4.15 -11.72
CA GLN A 84 14.88 3.42 -12.49
C GLN A 84 16.08 4.33 -12.80
N TYR A 85 15.84 5.56 -13.24
CA TYR A 85 16.91 6.51 -13.51
C TYR A 85 17.70 6.90 -12.25
N ILE A 86 17.01 7.13 -11.13
CA ILE A 86 17.64 7.38 -9.81
C ILE A 86 18.54 6.20 -9.40
N LEU A 87 18.09 4.97 -9.63
CA LEU A 87 18.86 3.75 -9.36
C LEU A 87 20.13 3.67 -10.23
N GLU A 88 20.04 4.02 -11.52
CA GLU A 88 21.20 4.08 -12.42
C GLU A 88 22.22 5.13 -11.99
N LEU A 89 21.76 6.27 -11.50
CA LEU A 89 22.59 7.35 -10.96
C LEU A 89 23.16 7.06 -9.56
N GLN A 90 22.84 5.90 -8.99
CA GLN A 90 23.26 5.49 -7.64
C GLN A 90 22.82 6.46 -6.53
N VAL A 91 21.74 7.20 -6.75
CA VAL A 91 21.14 8.05 -5.72
C VAL A 91 20.20 7.18 -4.88
N PRO A 92 20.41 7.03 -3.55
CA PRO A 92 19.57 6.16 -2.74
C PRO A 92 18.15 6.71 -2.60
N ALA A 93 17.16 5.83 -2.54
CA ALA A 93 15.76 6.22 -2.38
C ALA A 93 15.00 5.34 -1.38
N LEU A 94 14.03 5.92 -0.68
CA LEU A 94 13.14 5.15 0.19
C LEU A 94 12.36 4.15 -0.65
N ASN A 95 12.34 2.89 -0.20
CA ASN A 95 11.67 1.78 -0.87
C ASN A 95 12.27 1.48 -2.26
N GLN A 96 13.53 1.85 -2.52
CA GLN A 96 14.17 1.68 -3.83
C GLN A 96 14.11 0.22 -4.31
N GLN A 97 14.47 -0.72 -3.45
CA GLN A 97 14.57 -2.12 -3.83
C GLN A 97 13.20 -2.76 -4.04
N THR A 98 12.20 -2.43 -3.21
CA THR A 98 10.82 -2.85 -3.46
C THR A 98 10.26 -2.24 -4.76
N PHE A 99 10.56 -0.98 -5.09
CA PHE A 99 10.10 -0.40 -6.37
C PHE A 99 10.79 -1.05 -7.58
N LYS A 100 12.06 -1.43 -7.46
CA LYS A 100 12.79 -2.19 -8.48
C LYS A 100 12.17 -3.56 -8.71
N ASN A 101 11.97 -4.33 -7.64
CA ASN A 101 11.45 -5.70 -7.71
C ASN A 101 9.95 -5.74 -8.06
N TYR A 102 9.19 -4.75 -7.58
CA TYR A 102 7.74 -4.68 -7.73
C TYR A 102 7.29 -3.27 -8.16
N PRO A 103 7.44 -2.88 -9.44
CA PRO A 103 7.08 -1.53 -9.89
C PRO A 103 5.62 -1.13 -9.62
N LEU A 104 4.70 -2.11 -9.56
CA LEU A 104 3.30 -1.89 -9.18
C LEU A 104 3.01 -2.36 -7.75
N LEU A 105 3.43 -3.58 -7.40
CA LEU A 105 3.01 -4.31 -6.18
C LEU A 105 1.49 -4.24 -5.97
N GLY A 106 0.71 -4.82 -6.87
CA GLY A 106 -0.74 -4.83 -6.79
C GLY A 106 -1.27 -5.86 -5.80
N LYS A 107 -2.57 -5.77 -5.49
CA LYS A 107 -3.24 -6.65 -4.52
C LYS A 107 -3.16 -8.15 -4.89
N ILE A 108 -3.19 -8.46 -6.19
CA ILE A 108 -3.08 -9.83 -6.69
C ILE A 108 -1.68 -10.36 -6.41
N GLU A 109 -0.64 -9.63 -6.83
CA GLU A 109 0.75 -10.08 -6.61
C GLU A 109 1.07 -10.18 -5.11
N GLN A 110 0.57 -9.25 -4.30
CA GLN A 110 0.72 -9.28 -2.85
C GLN A 110 0.12 -10.55 -2.24
N GLY A 111 -1.16 -10.83 -2.52
CA GLY A 111 -1.84 -12.00 -1.99
C GLY A 111 -1.17 -13.31 -2.41
N PHE A 112 -0.82 -13.44 -3.69
CA PHE A 112 -0.14 -14.64 -4.20
C PHE A 112 1.21 -14.90 -3.51
N LEU A 113 2.06 -13.88 -3.39
CA LEU A 113 3.40 -14.01 -2.82
C LEU A 113 3.36 -14.24 -1.31
N MET A 114 2.42 -13.60 -0.59
CA MET A 114 2.21 -13.85 0.84
C MET A 114 1.76 -15.29 1.08
N ALA A 115 0.75 -15.77 0.33
CA ALA A 115 0.28 -17.15 0.45
C ALA A 115 1.40 -18.17 0.17
N LYS A 116 2.19 -17.95 -0.89
CA LYS A 116 3.36 -18.79 -1.22
C LYS A 116 4.40 -18.82 -0.09
N SER A 117 4.49 -17.75 0.69
CA SER A 117 5.45 -17.60 1.79
C SER A 117 4.85 -17.94 3.16
N ASN A 118 3.67 -18.57 3.20
CA ASN A 118 2.93 -18.89 4.43
C ASN A 118 2.64 -17.66 5.32
N ILE A 119 2.49 -16.48 4.71
CA ILE A 119 2.03 -15.27 5.39
C ILE A 119 0.50 -15.18 5.21
N PRO A 120 -0.28 -15.13 6.30
CA PRO A 120 -1.74 -15.09 6.22
C PRO A 120 -2.27 -13.92 5.39
N THR A 121 -3.04 -14.23 4.36
CA THR A 121 -3.67 -13.28 3.45
C THR A 121 -5.10 -13.73 3.15
N ILE A 122 -5.92 -12.82 2.63
CA ILE A 122 -7.30 -13.14 2.23
C ILE A 122 -7.29 -13.98 0.95
N ASP A 123 -7.96 -15.12 0.97
CA ASP A 123 -8.21 -15.94 -0.22
C ASP A 123 -8.88 -15.13 -1.33
N TYR A 124 -8.51 -15.40 -2.58
CA TYR A 124 -9.15 -14.74 -3.70
C TYR A 124 -9.07 -15.57 -4.98
N TYR A 125 -10.06 -15.36 -5.83
CA TYR A 125 -9.99 -15.70 -7.25
C TYR A 125 -9.73 -14.43 -8.06
N SER A 126 -8.99 -14.56 -9.15
CA SER A 126 -8.73 -13.48 -10.11
C SER A 126 -8.77 -14.03 -11.53
N PHE A 127 -9.27 -13.20 -12.45
CA PHE A 127 -9.48 -13.59 -13.84
C PHE A 127 -8.85 -12.55 -14.76
N GLY A 128 -8.18 -13.01 -15.82
CA GLY A 128 -7.56 -12.14 -16.84
C GLY A 128 -8.39 -11.99 -18.11
N SER A 129 -9.56 -12.63 -18.20
CA SER A 129 -10.41 -12.60 -19.39
C SER A 129 -11.86 -12.98 -19.08
N LYS A 130 -12.77 -12.69 -20.02
CA LYS A 130 -14.17 -13.15 -19.98
C LYS A 130 -14.27 -14.67 -19.81
N LYS A 131 -13.45 -15.44 -20.53
CA LYS A 131 -13.45 -16.91 -20.42
C LYS A 131 -13.12 -17.38 -19.00
N GLY A 132 -12.21 -16.71 -18.32
CA GLY A 132 -11.89 -17.02 -16.92
C GLY A 132 -13.08 -16.78 -15.98
N TRP A 133 -13.80 -15.68 -16.19
CA TRP A 133 -15.06 -15.42 -15.50
C TRP A 133 -16.13 -16.49 -15.80
N ASP A 134 -16.33 -16.82 -17.08
CA ASP A 134 -17.35 -17.80 -17.50
C ASP A 134 -17.11 -19.16 -16.85
N ILE A 135 -15.85 -19.63 -16.77
CA ILE A 135 -15.47 -20.87 -16.06
C ILE A 135 -15.78 -20.78 -14.57
N PHE A 136 -15.44 -19.65 -13.92
CA PHE A 136 -15.70 -19.49 -12.49
C PHE A 136 -17.19 -19.47 -12.17
N LEU A 137 -17.99 -18.78 -12.99
CA LEU A 137 -19.44 -18.66 -12.81
C LEU A 137 -20.21 -19.97 -13.02
N GLN A 138 -19.59 -20.98 -13.62
CA GLN A 138 -20.18 -22.32 -13.78
C GLN A 138 -19.98 -23.22 -12.56
N LYS A 139 -19.18 -22.80 -11.56
CA LYS A 139 -19.00 -23.58 -10.32
C LYS A 139 -20.32 -23.68 -9.56
N SER A 140 -20.67 -24.89 -9.13
CA SER A 140 -21.90 -25.15 -8.37
C SER A 140 -21.85 -24.70 -6.91
N ASN A 141 -20.66 -24.40 -6.38
CA ASN A 141 -20.41 -24.15 -4.97
C ASN A 141 -19.89 -22.72 -4.68
N ILE A 142 -20.38 -21.72 -5.42
CA ILE A 142 -20.05 -20.32 -5.11
C ILE A 142 -20.86 -19.87 -3.89
N GLU A 143 -20.18 -19.69 -2.77
CA GLU A 143 -20.78 -19.19 -1.53
C GLU A 143 -20.90 -17.66 -1.56
N PHE A 144 -22.10 -17.16 -1.27
CA PHE A 144 -22.40 -15.74 -1.18
C PHE A 144 -22.66 -15.35 0.27
N PRO A 145 -22.40 -14.08 0.64
CA PRO A 145 -21.90 -12.98 -0.17
C PRO A 145 -20.38 -13.00 -0.38
N LEU A 146 -19.95 -12.31 -1.43
CA LEU A 146 -18.55 -12.13 -1.83
C LEU A 146 -18.15 -10.65 -1.77
N ILE A 147 -16.85 -10.39 -1.66
CA ILE A 147 -16.27 -9.06 -1.90
C ILE A 147 -15.57 -9.07 -3.26
N VAL A 148 -16.01 -8.18 -4.16
CA VAL A 148 -15.32 -7.92 -5.43
C VAL A 148 -14.52 -6.63 -5.31
N LYS A 149 -13.21 -6.70 -5.63
CA LYS A 149 -12.29 -5.57 -5.61
C LYS A 149 -11.62 -5.42 -6.98
N GLY A 150 -11.67 -4.23 -7.56
CA GLY A 150 -10.81 -3.92 -8.71
C GLY A 150 -9.32 -3.96 -8.31
N ARG A 151 -8.45 -4.40 -9.23
CA ARG A 151 -6.98 -4.41 -9.04
C ARG A 151 -6.44 -3.03 -8.64
N PHE A 152 -6.95 -1.99 -9.30
CA PHE A 152 -6.59 -0.60 -9.02
C PHE A 152 -7.73 0.12 -8.31
N GLY A 153 -7.37 0.96 -7.36
CA GLY A 153 -8.31 1.70 -6.52
C GLY A 153 -7.75 1.91 -5.13
N SER A 154 -8.01 3.09 -4.56
CA SER A 154 -7.64 3.43 -3.19
C SER A 154 -8.89 3.80 -2.39
N HIS A 155 -8.80 3.72 -1.06
CA HIS A 155 -9.88 4.13 -0.14
C HIS A 155 -11.18 3.32 -0.27
N GLY A 156 -11.10 2.04 -0.69
CA GLY A 156 -12.24 1.13 -0.71
C GLY A 156 -13.32 1.46 -1.75
N ARG A 157 -13.05 2.32 -2.73
CA ARG A 157 -14.03 2.80 -3.70
C ARG A 157 -14.40 1.79 -4.79
N THR A 158 -13.52 0.83 -5.05
CA THR A 158 -13.74 -0.28 -5.99
C THR A 158 -14.08 -1.58 -5.27
N VAL A 159 -14.43 -1.52 -3.98
CA VAL A 159 -14.78 -2.67 -3.15
C VAL A 159 -16.30 -2.75 -3.07
N ARG A 160 -16.88 -3.85 -3.58
CA ARG A 160 -18.32 -4.08 -3.62
C ARG A 160 -18.67 -5.38 -2.89
N LEU A 161 -19.70 -5.34 -2.06
CA LEU A 161 -20.36 -6.52 -1.53
C LEU A 161 -21.29 -7.08 -2.61
N VAL A 162 -21.20 -8.38 -2.88
CA VAL A 162 -21.92 -9.08 -3.93
C VAL A 162 -22.75 -10.17 -3.28
N ASN A 163 -24.07 -10.04 -3.28
CA ASN A 163 -24.94 -10.91 -2.48
C ASN A 163 -25.45 -12.14 -3.22
N ASN A 164 -25.33 -12.17 -4.54
CA ASN A 164 -25.86 -13.26 -5.36
C ASN A 164 -25.16 -13.34 -6.72
N ILE A 165 -25.48 -14.41 -7.46
CA ILE A 165 -24.87 -14.72 -8.75
C ILE A 165 -25.16 -13.67 -9.83
N GLU A 166 -26.34 -13.04 -9.82
CA GLU A 166 -26.70 -12.02 -10.82
C GLU A 166 -25.89 -10.74 -10.63
N GLU A 167 -25.69 -10.33 -9.37
CA GLU A 167 -24.77 -9.25 -9.05
C GLU A 167 -23.34 -9.60 -9.47
N LEU A 168 -22.88 -10.83 -9.26
CA LEU A 168 -21.53 -11.25 -9.66
C LEU A 168 -21.34 -11.24 -11.18
N LYS A 169 -22.34 -11.71 -11.94
CA LYS A 169 -22.39 -11.63 -13.41
C LYS A 169 -22.31 -10.18 -13.90
N SER A 170 -22.92 -9.23 -13.18
CA SER A 170 -22.82 -7.80 -13.50
C SER A 170 -21.38 -7.28 -13.39
N ASP A 171 -20.64 -7.71 -12.37
CA ASP A 171 -19.22 -7.35 -12.25
C ASP A 171 -18.33 -8.03 -13.28
N ALA A 172 -18.62 -9.28 -13.63
CA ALA A 172 -17.89 -9.99 -14.69
C ALA A 172 -17.94 -9.24 -16.04
N LYS A 173 -19.09 -8.60 -16.35
CA LYS A 173 -19.24 -7.74 -17.54
C LYS A 173 -18.41 -6.46 -17.46
N LYS A 174 -18.20 -5.91 -16.25
CA LYS A 174 -17.41 -4.69 -16.03
C LYS A 174 -15.90 -4.97 -16.08
N TYR A 175 -15.45 -6.05 -15.46
CA TYR A 175 -14.03 -6.41 -15.35
C TYR A 175 -13.57 -7.33 -16.50
N THR A 176 -13.91 -6.98 -17.74
CA THR A 176 -13.53 -7.77 -18.92
C THR A 176 -12.08 -7.58 -19.35
N LYS A 177 -11.48 -6.42 -19.02
CA LYS A 177 -10.11 -6.03 -19.40
C LYS A 177 -9.19 -5.71 -18.22
N ASP A 178 -9.75 -5.59 -17.02
CA ASP A 178 -9.02 -5.27 -15.80
C ASP A 178 -8.99 -6.48 -14.86
N SER A 179 -7.88 -6.63 -14.13
CA SER A 179 -7.78 -7.69 -13.12
C SER A 179 -8.65 -7.35 -11.91
N VAL A 180 -9.16 -8.39 -11.25
CA VAL A 180 -10.17 -8.31 -10.18
C VAL A 180 -9.81 -9.31 -9.10
N LEU A 181 -10.18 -9.02 -7.85
CA LEU A 181 -10.15 -9.98 -6.76
C LEU A 181 -11.59 -10.27 -6.35
N VAL A 182 -11.97 -11.54 -6.40
CA VAL A 182 -13.22 -12.07 -5.83
C VAL A 182 -12.85 -12.81 -4.56
N GLN A 183 -13.27 -12.29 -3.42
CA GLN A 183 -12.89 -12.75 -2.09
C GLN A 183 -14.11 -13.19 -1.27
N PRO A 184 -13.98 -14.13 -0.34
CA PRO A 184 -15.02 -14.39 0.64
C PRO A 184 -15.23 -13.16 1.53
N VAL A 185 -16.46 -12.97 2.01
CA VAL A 185 -16.72 -11.99 3.07
C VAL A 185 -16.27 -12.60 4.40
N LEU A 186 -15.23 -12.03 5.00
CA LEU A 186 -14.72 -12.49 6.29
C LEU A 186 -15.51 -11.87 7.46
N PRO A 187 -15.76 -12.62 8.55
CA PRO A 187 -16.34 -12.08 9.79
C PRO A 187 -15.32 -11.19 10.49
N VAL A 188 -15.35 -9.89 10.19
CA VAL A 188 -14.38 -8.91 10.69
C VAL A 188 -15.11 -7.77 11.39
N LYS A 189 -14.90 -7.63 12.69
CA LYS A 189 -15.37 -6.48 13.48
C LYS A 189 -14.38 -5.31 13.45
N GLN A 190 -13.09 -5.62 13.45
CA GLN A 190 -12.02 -4.63 13.50
C GLN A 190 -10.82 -5.00 12.62
N TRP A 191 -10.11 -3.98 12.18
CA TRP A 191 -8.88 -4.12 11.42
C TRP A 191 -7.88 -3.07 11.86
N TYR A 192 -6.62 -3.29 11.50
CA TYR A 192 -5.48 -2.50 11.94
C TYR A 192 -4.75 -1.94 10.74
N ARG A 193 -4.34 -0.67 10.85
CA ARG A 193 -3.28 -0.13 10.00
C ARG A 193 -2.00 -0.06 10.81
N CYS A 194 -1.10 -0.99 10.54
CA CYS A 194 0.21 -1.07 11.17
C CYS A 194 1.23 -0.29 10.34
N ILE A 195 2.20 0.36 10.97
CA ILE A 195 3.33 1.02 10.29
C ILE A 195 4.62 0.28 10.63
N VAL A 196 5.36 -0.11 9.60
CA VAL A 196 6.67 -0.76 9.71
C VAL A 196 7.69 0.08 8.95
N VAL A 197 8.88 0.23 9.54
CA VAL A 197 10.06 0.87 8.94
C VAL A 197 11.26 -0.06 9.01
N LYS A 198 12.21 0.09 8.10
CA LYS A 198 13.54 -0.53 8.19
C LYS A 198 14.52 0.50 8.77
N ASN A 199 15.30 0.13 9.78
CA ASN A 199 16.28 1.01 10.41
C ASN A 199 17.64 0.97 9.67
N LYS A 200 18.62 1.76 10.13
CA LYS A 200 19.98 1.80 9.54
C LYS A 200 20.71 0.47 9.53
N ALA A 201 20.46 -0.36 10.55
CA ALA A 201 21.08 -1.67 10.70
C ALA A 201 20.47 -2.70 9.73
N GLY A 202 19.37 -2.34 9.06
CA GLY A 202 18.65 -3.21 8.13
C GLY A 202 17.51 -3.99 8.79
N ASP A 203 17.25 -3.77 10.09
CA ASP A 203 16.18 -4.45 10.81
C ASP A 203 14.82 -3.76 10.61
N TYR A 204 13.77 -4.56 10.57
CA TYR A 204 12.39 -4.05 10.50
C TYR A 204 11.85 -3.75 11.89
N GLU A 205 11.47 -2.50 12.12
CA GLU A 205 10.86 -1.99 13.34
C GLU A 205 9.35 -1.76 13.13
N TYR A 206 8.54 -2.36 14.00
CA TYR A 206 7.11 -2.09 14.08
C TYR A 206 6.87 -0.84 14.93
N LEU A 207 6.35 0.23 14.33
CA LEU A 207 6.14 1.50 15.01
C LEU A 207 4.83 1.57 15.80
N GLY A 208 3.89 0.67 15.50
CA GLY A 208 2.56 0.64 16.11
C GLY A 208 1.44 0.44 15.10
N GLU A 209 0.21 0.57 15.58
CA GLU A 209 -1.02 0.42 14.81
C GLU A 209 -2.11 1.42 15.15
N MET A 210 -2.98 1.66 14.16
CA MET A 210 -4.29 2.25 14.38
C MET A 210 -5.36 1.18 14.24
N ARG A 211 -6.16 1.01 15.29
CA ARG A 211 -7.36 0.17 15.27
C ARG A 211 -8.54 0.90 14.64
N HIS A 212 -9.26 0.21 13.76
CA HIS A 212 -10.42 0.69 13.03
C HIS A 212 -11.60 -0.30 13.17
N ARG A 213 -12.82 0.21 13.27
CA ARG A 213 -14.04 -0.60 13.14
C ARG A 213 -14.29 -0.90 11.67
N GLN A 214 -14.74 -2.12 11.37
CA GLN A 214 -15.14 -2.49 10.03
C GLN A 214 -16.41 -1.76 9.61
N LYS A 215 -16.45 -1.24 8.37
CA LYS A 215 -17.64 -0.53 7.87
C LYS A 215 -18.76 -1.52 7.58
N GLN A 216 -19.99 -1.16 7.95
CA GLN A 216 -21.20 -1.99 7.76
C GLN A 216 -21.35 -2.51 6.32
N LYS A 217 -21.07 -1.66 5.31
CA LYS A 217 -21.13 -2.04 3.89
C LYS A 217 -20.18 -3.16 3.44
N TYR A 218 -19.27 -3.60 4.31
CA TYR A 218 -18.34 -4.72 4.06
C TYR A 218 -18.55 -5.87 5.05
N GLN A 219 -19.56 -5.81 5.92
CA GLN A 219 -19.94 -6.89 6.81
C GLN A 219 -20.93 -7.82 6.11
N HIS A 220 -20.83 -9.11 6.40
CA HIS A 220 -21.83 -10.08 5.99
C HIS A 220 -23.16 -9.76 6.70
N PRO A 221 -24.33 -9.79 6.05
CA PRO A 221 -25.61 -9.52 6.72
C PRO A 221 -25.89 -10.41 7.93
N GLY A 222 -25.46 -11.67 7.86
CA GLY A 222 -25.50 -12.63 8.99
C GLY A 222 -24.51 -12.38 10.13
N PHE A 223 -23.60 -11.40 10.03
CA PHE A 223 -22.68 -11.02 11.11
C PHE A 223 -23.01 -9.58 11.56
N ASN A 224 -23.73 -9.43 12.68
CA ASN A 224 -24.06 -8.11 13.22
C ASN A 224 -23.07 -7.67 14.32
N PHE A 225 -21.90 -7.17 13.91
CA PHE A 225 -20.85 -6.72 14.83
C PHE A 225 -20.88 -5.20 15.11
N ILE A 226 -21.95 -4.52 14.72
CA ILE A 226 -22.00 -3.04 14.70
C ILE A 226 -21.94 -2.47 16.12
N GLU A 227 -22.72 -3.05 17.03
CA GLU A 227 -22.84 -2.58 18.42
C GLU A 227 -21.79 -3.19 19.35
N GLU A 228 -21.13 -4.26 18.91
CA GLU A 228 -20.13 -4.94 19.73
C GLU A 228 -18.91 -4.04 19.99
N LYS A 229 -18.39 -4.11 21.22
CA LYS A 229 -17.14 -3.41 21.59
C LYS A 229 -15.95 -3.98 20.80
N LEU A 230 -15.05 -3.08 20.43
CA LEU A 230 -13.78 -3.43 19.80
C LEU A 230 -12.86 -4.12 20.81
N VAL A 231 -12.22 -5.22 20.42
CA VAL A 231 -11.36 -6.02 21.28
C VAL A 231 -10.00 -5.35 21.38
N LYS A 232 -9.53 -5.09 22.61
CA LYS A 232 -8.13 -4.69 22.85
C LYS A 232 -7.28 -5.96 22.83
N LEU A 233 -6.20 -5.95 22.06
CA LEU A 233 -5.28 -7.08 22.00
C LEU A 233 -4.49 -7.15 23.31
N ASN A 234 -4.22 -8.36 23.79
CA ASN A 234 -3.23 -8.61 24.83
C ASN A 234 -1.83 -8.68 24.20
N ASP A 235 -0.79 -8.78 25.03
CA ASP A 235 0.61 -8.72 24.58
C ASP A 235 0.95 -9.85 23.59
N SER A 236 0.47 -11.08 23.84
CA SER A 236 0.68 -12.21 22.93
C SER A 236 0.06 -11.96 21.54
N ARG A 237 -1.16 -11.42 21.49
CA ARG A 237 -1.83 -11.07 20.23
C ARG A 237 -1.18 -9.88 19.54
N MET A 238 -0.60 -8.95 20.30
CA MET A 238 0.18 -7.84 19.75
C MET A 238 1.47 -8.33 19.08
N GLU A 239 2.19 -9.27 19.71
CA GLU A 239 3.38 -9.86 19.10
C GLU A 239 3.04 -10.68 17.83
N GLU A 240 1.92 -11.40 17.79
CA GLU A 240 1.45 -12.08 16.58
C GLU A 240 1.19 -11.07 15.44
N LEU A 241 0.50 -9.95 15.73
CA LEU A 241 0.24 -8.88 14.76
C LEU A 241 1.54 -8.26 14.24
N LYS A 242 2.49 -7.99 15.13
CA LYS A 242 3.80 -7.44 14.79
C LYS A 242 4.62 -8.38 13.92
N ASP A 243 4.66 -9.67 14.26
CA ASP A 243 5.39 -10.70 13.53
C ASP A 243 4.91 -10.81 12.07
N ILE A 244 3.59 -10.92 11.84
CA ILE A 244 3.07 -10.99 10.47
C ILE A 244 3.34 -9.71 9.66
N CYS A 245 3.33 -8.55 10.32
CA CYS A 245 3.64 -7.27 9.68
C CYS A 245 5.12 -7.19 9.27
N ILE A 246 6.03 -7.60 10.15
CA ILE A 246 7.47 -7.65 9.87
C ILE A 246 7.76 -8.65 8.75
N LYS A 247 7.15 -9.84 8.78
CA LYS A 247 7.27 -10.84 7.71
C LYS A 247 6.83 -10.30 6.36
N ALA A 248 5.70 -9.58 6.30
CA ALA A 248 5.23 -8.98 5.05
C ALA A 248 6.13 -7.84 4.56
N ALA A 249 6.59 -6.96 5.46
CA ALA A 249 7.53 -5.89 5.12
C ALA A 249 8.85 -6.45 4.58
N THR A 250 9.35 -7.53 5.19
CA THR A 250 10.56 -8.26 4.77
C THR A 250 10.37 -8.91 3.41
N LEU A 251 9.27 -9.65 3.20
CA LEU A 251 8.97 -10.32 1.93
C LEU A 251 9.01 -9.37 0.74
N PHE A 252 8.48 -8.15 0.92
CA PHE A 252 8.40 -7.15 -0.15
C PHE A 252 9.55 -6.14 -0.14
N ASP A 253 10.54 -6.30 0.74
CA ASP A 253 11.69 -5.41 0.96
C ASP A 253 11.28 -3.92 1.10
N CYS A 254 10.31 -3.68 1.97
CA CYS A 254 9.74 -2.35 2.18
C CYS A 254 10.42 -1.62 3.34
N ASP A 255 11.36 -0.72 3.04
CA ASP A 255 11.95 0.23 4.00
C ASP A 255 10.89 1.03 4.78
N TYR A 256 9.71 1.23 4.17
CA TYR A 256 8.54 1.80 4.79
C TYR A 256 7.26 1.22 4.20
N CYS A 257 6.36 0.74 5.05
CA CYS A 257 5.01 0.43 4.59
C CYS A 257 3.96 0.59 5.69
N GLY A 258 2.73 0.87 5.25
CA GLY A 258 1.54 0.65 6.05
C GLY A 258 0.87 -0.65 5.64
N ILE A 259 0.53 -1.48 6.62
CA ILE A 259 -0.02 -2.82 6.41
C ILE A 259 -1.43 -2.86 7.00
N ASP A 260 -2.41 -3.23 6.17
CA ASP A 260 -3.79 -3.42 6.58
C ASP A 260 -4.02 -4.87 6.98
N VAL A 261 -4.32 -5.09 8.26
CA VAL A 261 -4.53 -6.41 8.84
C VAL A 261 -5.95 -6.54 9.35
N LEU A 262 -6.68 -7.56 8.90
CA LEU A 262 -8.02 -7.88 9.39
C LEU A 262 -7.91 -8.89 10.53
N TYR A 263 -8.75 -8.72 11.55
CA TYR A 263 -8.92 -9.72 12.61
C TYR A 263 -10.19 -10.54 12.34
N ARG A 264 -10.02 -11.85 12.14
CA ARG A 264 -11.10 -12.80 11.89
C ARG A 264 -11.75 -13.23 13.20
N GLU A 265 -13.04 -12.95 13.36
CA GLU A 265 -13.76 -13.28 14.59
C GLU A 265 -14.08 -14.76 14.73
N ASP A 266 -14.13 -15.52 13.63
CA ASP A 266 -14.42 -16.96 13.63
C ASP A 266 -13.19 -17.79 14.00
N THR A 267 -12.05 -17.53 13.37
CA THR A 267 -10.81 -18.29 13.59
C THR A 267 -9.88 -17.66 14.61
N LYS A 268 -10.16 -16.42 15.05
CA LYS A 268 -9.27 -15.61 15.89
C LYS A 268 -7.87 -15.44 15.26
N GLN A 269 -7.78 -15.38 13.94
CA GLN A 269 -6.51 -15.18 13.22
C GLN A 269 -6.42 -13.78 12.60
N PHE A 270 -5.19 -13.32 12.41
CA PHE A 270 -4.91 -12.15 11.60
C PHE A 270 -4.70 -12.52 10.14
N VAL A 271 -5.22 -11.71 9.22
CA VAL A 271 -4.98 -11.85 7.77
C VAL A 271 -4.65 -10.51 7.15
N ILE A 272 -3.61 -10.45 6.31
CA ILE A 272 -3.20 -9.22 5.64
C ILE A 272 -4.10 -8.98 4.42
N SER A 273 -4.64 -7.77 4.31
CA SER A 273 -5.44 -7.34 3.16
C SER A 273 -4.66 -6.52 2.14
N GLU A 274 -3.69 -5.71 2.58
CA GLU A 274 -2.94 -4.80 1.70
C GLU A 274 -1.63 -4.35 2.36
N VAL A 275 -0.56 -4.28 1.57
CA VAL A 275 0.71 -3.63 1.92
C VAL A 275 0.87 -2.37 1.07
N ASN A 276 0.99 -1.21 1.71
CA ASN A 276 1.10 0.10 1.06
C ASN A 276 2.44 0.77 1.34
N ARG A 277 3.31 0.77 0.33
CA ARG A 277 4.67 1.33 0.34
C ARG A 277 4.74 2.87 0.38
N THR A 278 3.59 3.53 0.29
CA THR A 278 3.48 5.00 0.39
C THR A 278 2.37 5.40 1.35
N ALA A 279 2.14 4.57 2.37
CA ALA A 279 1.07 4.77 3.34
C ALA A 279 1.10 6.16 3.95
N GLN A 280 -0.08 6.75 4.10
CA GLN A 280 -0.28 7.99 4.86
C GLN A 280 -0.10 7.72 6.35
N PHE A 281 0.55 8.65 7.04
CA PHE A 281 0.87 8.52 8.46
C PHE A 281 0.37 9.68 9.33
N LYS A 282 -0.30 10.70 8.75
CA LYS A 282 -0.87 11.82 9.52
C LYS A 282 -1.68 11.40 10.74
N TYR A 283 -2.65 10.51 10.53
CA TYR A 283 -3.53 10.07 11.61
C TYR A 283 -2.84 9.10 12.56
N PHE A 284 -1.82 8.40 12.07
CA PHE A 284 -0.99 7.51 12.88
C PHE A 284 -0.20 8.33 13.90
N GLU A 285 0.58 9.31 13.45
CA GLU A 285 1.36 10.19 14.35
C GLU A 285 0.43 10.91 15.33
N LYS A 286 -0.70 11.44 14.85
CA LYS A 286 -1.68 12.12 15.73
C LYS A 286 -2.23 11.23 16.85
N ARG A 287 -2.38 9.92 16.61
CA ARG A 287 -3.00 9.00 17.57
C ARG A 287 -1.99 8.31 18.49
N THR A 288 -0.79 8.06 17.99
CA THR A 288 0.24 7.28 18.69
C THR A 288 1.31 8.16 19.33
N GLY A 289 1.48 9.40 18.85
CA GLY A 289 2.58 10.28 19.24
C GLY A 289 3.94 9.87 18.62
N VAL A 290 4.00 8.76 17.88
CA VAL A 290 5.24 8.30 17.23
C VAL A 290 5.57 9.21 16.05
N ASN A 291 6.81 9.67 15.98
CA ASN A 291 7.33 10.49 14.89
C ASN A 291 7.82 9.61 13.73
N VAL A 292 6.93 9.32 12.78
CA VAL A 292 7.23 8.49 11.60
C VAL A 292 8.20 9.22 10.67
N ALA A 293 8.08 10.54 10.51
CA ALA A 293 8.99 11.29 9.65
C ALA A 293 10.44 11.21 10.15
N ASP A 294 10.67 11.30 11.45
CA ASP A 294 11.99 11.11 12.06
C ASP A 294 12.51 9.70 11.81
N LYS A 295 11.70 8.67 12.09
CA LYS A 295 12.07 7.27 11.84
C LYS A 295 12.45 6.97 10.38
N LEU A 296 11.91 7.73 9.42
CA LEU A 296 12.26 7.61 8.00
C LEU A 296 13.52 8.36 7.58
N LEU A 297 13.86 9.45 8.28
CA LEU A 297 14.97 10.36 7.92
C LEU A 297 16.22 10.15 8.76
N SER A 298 16.03 9.61 9.96
CA SER A 298 17.07 9.12 10.85
C SER A 298 17.53 7.70 10.47
N GLN A 299 17.28 7.30 9.20
CA GLN A 299 17.90 6.17 8.50
C GLN A 299 19.28 6.54 7.96
#